data_AF-A0A1Z9QPT5-F1
#
_entry.id   AF-A0A1Z9QPT5-F1
#
_cell.length_a   1.000
_cell.length_b   1.000
_cell.length_c   1.000
_cell.angle_alpha   90.00
_cell.angle_beta   90.00
_cell.angle_gamma   90.00
#
_symmetry.space_group_name_H-M   'P 1'
#
loop_
_entity.id
_entity.type
_entity.pdbx_description
1 polymer ?
#
loop_
_entity_poly.entity_id
_entity_poly.type
_entity_poly.pdbx_seq_one_letter_code
_entity_poly.pdbx_strand_id
1 'polypeptide(L)'
;MWKEVKRMFGKKDAEVPKEILDKKAQATARKEPFVEVISVNFDKDNPADGYFELEWNEIFVENLRKAGYQGTSQEEIVDSWFTQLCRGIGAEDEFIT
;
A
#
# COMPACT_ATOMS: atom_id res chain seq x y z
N MET A 1 -22.11 -26.03 -2.99
CA MET A 1 -20.91 -26.04 -3.86
C MET A 1 -20.81 -24.82 -4.77
N TRP A 2 -21.88 -24.37 -5.45
CA TRP A 2 -21.85 -23.12 -6.27
C TRP A 2 -21.85 -21.81 -5.46
N LYS A 3 -22.34 -21.83 -4.20
CA LYS A 3 -22.43 -20.64 -3.33
C LYS A 3 -21.09 -20.23 -2.69
N GLU A 4 -20.15 -21.17 -2.53
CA GLU A 4 -18.81 -20.91 -1.96
C GLU A 4 -17.89 -20.22 -2.97
N VAL A 5 -17.97 -20.57 -4.26
CA VAL A 5 -17.10 -20.04 -5.32
C VAL A 5 -17.37 -18.56 -5.59
N LYS A 6 -18.61 -18.09 -5.45
CA LYS A 6 -18.95 -16.67 -5.61
C LYS A 6 -18.39 -15.77 -4.52
N ARG A 7 -18.09 -16.32 -3.34
CA ARG A 7 -17.48 -15.59 -2.21
C ARG A 7 -15.99 -15.30 -2.46
N MET A 8 -15.35 -15.98 -3.42
CA MET A 8 -13.94 -15.80 -3.76
C MET A 8 -13.67 -14.82 -4.91
N PHE A 9 -14.69 -14.32 -5.62
CA PHE A 9 -14.54 -13.38 -6.75
C PHE A 9 -15.32 -12.07 -6.54
N GLY A 10 -15.54 -11.69 -5.28
CA GLY A 10 -16.36 -10.53 -4.90
C GLY A 10 -15.61 -9.44 -4.13
N LYS A 11 -14.28 -9.41 -4.15
CA LYS A 11 -13.53 -8.23 -3.68
C LYS A 11 -13.46 -7.26 -4.85
N LYS A 12 -14.36 -6.28 -4.88
CA LYS A 12 -14.12 -5.07 -5.65
C LYS A 12 -12.89 -4.42 -5.03
N ASP A 13 -11.83 -4.23 -5.81
CA ASP A 13 -10.74 -3.32 -5.44
C ASP A 13 -11.38 -1.99 -5.00
N ALA A 14 -10.90 -1.38 -3.91
CA ALA A 14 -11.51 -0.16 -3.42
C ALA A 14 -11.41 0.91 -4.51
N GLU A 15 -12.53 1.58 -4.80
CA GLU A 15 -12.51 2.71 -5.71
C GLU A 15 -11.70 3.84 -5.07
N VAL A 16 -10.62 4.27 -5.75
CA VAL A 16 -9.75 5.33 -5.25
C VAL A 16 -10.54 6.64 -5.17
N PRO A 17 -10.67 7.26 -3.98
CA PRO A 17 -11.36 8.53 -3.84
C PRO A 17 -10.79 9.60 -4.78
N LYS A 18 -11.68 10.35 -5.44
CA LYS A 18 -11.29 11.42 -6.38
C LYS A 18 -10.29 12.42 -5.76
N GLU A 19 -10.45 12.73 -4.47
CA GLU A 19 -9.53 13.62 -3.77
C GLU A 19 -8.08 13.09 -3.74
N ILE A 20 -7.88 11.78 -3.54
CA ILE A 20 -6.55 11.15 -3.57
C ILE A 20 -5.97 11.24 -4.98
N LEU A 21 -6.79 11.01 -6.02
CA LEU A 21 -6.36 11.15 -7.41
C LEU A 21 -5.95 12.59 -7.74
N ASP A 22 -6.70 13.58 -7.26
CA ASP A 22 -6.38 15.00 -7.46
C ASP A 22 -5.07 15.36 -6.74
N LYS A 23 -4.83 14.87 -5.51
CA LYS A 23 -3.56 15.05 -4.78
C LYS A 23 -2.39 14.40 -5.52
N LYS A 24 -2.55 13.15 -5.98
CA LYS A 24 -1.57 12.42 -6.78
C LYS A 24 -1.20 13.19 -8.05
N ALA A 25 -2.19 13.71 -8.77
CA ALA A 25 -1.98 14.49 -9.98
C ALA A 25 -1.21 15.79 -9.69
N GLN A 26 -1.57 16.51 -8.63
CA GLN A 26 -0.88 17.73 -8.23
C GLN A 26 0.58 17.48 -7.82
N ALA A 27 0.84 16.45 -7.01
CA ALA A 27 2.21 16.05 -6.64
C ALA A 27 3.03 15.66 -7.87
N THR A 28 2.44 14.91 -8.79
CA THR A 28 3.08 14.51 -10.05
C THR A 28 3.41 15.72 -10.92
N ALA A 29 2.52 16.71 -11.02
CA ALA A 29 2.77 17.96 -11.73
C ALA A 29 3.93 18.77 -11.11
N ARG A 30 4.13 18.67 -9.80
CA ARG A 30 5.26 19.28 -9.08
C ARG A 30 6.53 18.42 -9.07
N LYS A 31 6.51 17.24 -9.69
CA LYS A 31 7.60 16.25 -9.68
C LYS A 31 7.97 15.76 -8.27
N GLU A 32 6.97 15.67 -7.39
CA GLU A 32 7.10 15.18 -6.02
C GLU A 32 6.66 13.71 -5.93
N PRO A 33 7.30 12.88 -5.09
CA PRO A 33 6.82 11.53 -4.81
C PRO A 33 5.50 11.60 -4.03
N PHE A 34 4.58 10.68 -4.35
CA PHE A 34 3.28 10.58 -3.70
C PHE A 34 2.97 9.13 -3.34
N VAL A 35 2.49 8.91 -2.11
CA VAL A 35 1.86 7.67 -1.63
C VAL A 35 0.82 8.01 -0.57
N GLU A 36 -0.37 7.41 -0.64
CA GLU A 36 -1.46 7.60 0.32
C GLU A 36 -2.23 6.29 0.53
N VAL A 37 -2.73 6.07 1.76
CA VAL A 37 -3.58 4.91 2.08
C VAL A 37 -4.99 5.18 1.57
N ILE A 38 -5.50 4.31 0.70
CA ILE A 38 -6.87 4.36 0.18
C ILE A 38 -7.84 3.76 1.19
N SER A 39 -7.52 2.57 1.70
CA SER A 39 -8.37 1.80 2.61
C SER A 39 -7.54 0.91 3.51
N VAL A 40 -8.07 0.65 4.69
CA VAL A 40 -7.55 -0.33 5.64
C VAL A 40 -8.59 -1.40 5.83
N ASN A 41 -8.27 -2.62 5.45
CA ASN A 41 -9.14 -3.78 5.62
C ASN A 41 -8.51 -4.72 6.63
N PHE A 42 -9.24 -5.10 7.67
CA PHE A 42 -8.80 -6.12 8.63
C PHE A 42 -10.00 -6.95 9.10
N ASP A 43 -9.75 -8.20 9.45
CA ASP A 43 -10.73 -9.02 10.13
C ASP A 43 -10.90 -8.53 11.57
N LYS A 44 -12.13 -8.26 11.98
CA LYS A 44 -12.42 -7.77 13.34
C LYS A 44 -12.20 -8.84 14.40
N ASP A 45 -12.37 -10.11 14.01
CA ASP A 45 -12.19 -11.25 14.90
C ASP A 45 -10.72 -11.69 14.93
N ASN A 46 -9.96 -11.38 13.87
CA ASN A 46 -8.50 -11.52 13.83
C ASN A 46 -7.81 -10.28 13.23
N PRO A 47 -7.57 -9.22 14.03
CA PRO A 47 -7.02 -7.95 13.52
C PRO A 47 -5.61 -8.04 12.91
N ALA A 48 -4.88 -9.14 13.15
CA ALA A 48 -3.61 -9.42 12.47
C ALA A 48 -3.81 -9.79 10.99
N ASP A 49 -4.99 -10.30 10.63
CA ASP A 49 -5.36 -10.63 9.26
C ASP A 49 -5.97 -9.39 8.59
N GLY A 50 -5.12 -8.61 7.94
CA GLY A 50 -5.54 -7.41 7.23
C GLY A 50 -4.58 -7.03 6.10
N TYR A 51 -4.96 -5.99 5.37
CA TYR A 51 -4.15 -5.39 4.32
C TYR A 51 -4.51 -3.92 4.14
N PHE A 52 -3.52 -3.16 3.68
CA PHE A 52 -3.67 -1.78 3.27
C PHE A 52 -3.78 -1.73 1.75
N GLU A 53 -4.69 -0.91 1.25
CA GLU A 53 -4.71 -0.52 -0.16
C GLU A 53 -4.04 0.85 -0.27
N LEU A 54 -3.02 0.96 -1.12
CA LEU A 54 -2.21 2.17 -1.28
C LEU A 54 -2.36 2.70 -2.71
N GLU A 55 -2.32 4.02 -2.85
CA GLU A 55 -2.20 4.72 -4.13
C GLU A 55 -0.88 5.47 -4.16
N TRP A 56 -0.17 5.44 -5.28
CA TRP A 56 1.15 6.07 -5.43
C TRP A 56 1.39 6.59 -6.85
N ASN A 57 2.38 7.47 -7.04
CA ASN A 57 2.83 7.87 -8.37
C ASN A 57 4.15 7.20 -8.79
N GLU A 58 4.49 7.30 -10.08
CA GLU A 58 5.70 6.69 -10.63
C GLU A 58 6.98 7.27 -10.01
N ILE A 59 6.98 8.56 -9.66
CA ILE A 59 8.13 9.24 -9.04
C ILE A 59 8.48 8.59 -7.69
N PHE A 60 7.47 8.23 -6.91
CA PHE A 60 7.67 7.48 -5.66
C PHE A 60 8.36 6.13 -5.92
N VAL A 61 7.87 5.35 -6.89
CA VAL A 61 8.45 4.04 -7.23
C VAL A 61 9.87 4.18 -7.79
N GLU A 62 10.16 5.20 -8.59
CA GLU A 62 11.51 5.49 -9.06
C GLU A 62 12.48 5.80 -7.91
N ASN A 63 12.02 6.53 -6.89
CA ASN A 63 12.83 6.82 -5.71
C ASN A 63 13.13 5.55 -4.93
N LEU A 64 12.15 4.63 -4.79
CA LEU A 64 12.39 3.31 -4.19
C LEU A 64 13.41 2.50 -4.99
N ARG A 65 13.31 2.48 -6.32
CA ARG A 65 14.30 1.80 -7.17
C ARG A 65 15.70 2.38 -6.99
N LYS A 66 15.84 3.72 -6.95
CA LYS A 66 17.11 4.40 -6.69
C LYS A 66 17.68 4.08 -5.31
N ALA A 67 16.81 3.83 -4.32
CA ALA A 67 17.20 3.40 -2.98
C ALA A 67 17.57 1.90 -2.88
N GLY A 68 17.42 1.14 -3.97
CA GLY A 68 17.82 -0.26 -4.05
C GLY A 68 16.69 -1.28 -3.93
N TYR A 69 15.42 -0.84 -3.84
CA TYR A 69 14.29 -1.76 -3.91
C TYR A 69 14.15 -2.33 -5.33
N GLN A 70 14.02 -3.65 -5.41
CA GLN A 70 13.91 -4.40 -6.67
C GLN A 70 12.59 -5.16 -6.72
N GLY A 71 12.06 -5.34 -7.93
CA GLY A 71 10.82 -6.06 -8.19
C GLY A 71 10.47 -6.02 -9.67
N THR A 72 9.70 -7.01 -10.10
CA THR A 72 9.22 -7.17 -11.48
C THR A 72 8.05 -6.24 -11.79
N SER A 73 7.30 -5.82 -10.77
CA SER A 73 6.22 -4.85 -10.87
C SER A 73 6.40 -3.67 -9.88
N GLN A 74 5.54 -2.65 -9.98
CA GLN A 74 5.56 -1.54 -9.02
C GLN A 74 5.02 -1.99 -7.66
N GLU A 75 4.00 -2.84 -7.66
CA GLU A 75 3.34 -3.41 -6.49
C GLU A 75 4.34 -4.20 -5.65
N GLU A 76 5.17 -5.05 -6.26
CA GLU A 76 6.21 -5.80 -5.54
C GLU A 76 7.22 -4.87 -4.84
N ILE A 77 7.53 -3.73 -5.46
CA ILE A 77 8.48 -2.75 -4.92
C ILE A 77 7.87 -1.98 -3.76
N VAL A 78 6.63 -1.53 -3.91
CA VAL A 78 5.90 -0.83 -2.87
C VAL A 78 5.60 -1.76 -1.70
N ASP A 79 5.24 -3.01 -1.95
CA ASP A 79 5.01 -4.03 -0.91
C ASP A 79 6.29 -4.32 -0.11
N SER A 80 7.43 -4.48 -0.78
CA SER A 80 8.73 -4.68 -0.13
C SER A 80 9.11 -3.50 0.77
N TRP A 81 8.95 -2.27 0.27
CA TRP A 81 9.16 -1.05 1.06
C TRP A 81 8.20 -0.96 2.25
N PHE A 82 6.91 -1.17 2.04
CA PHE A 82 5.90 -1.05 3.08
C PHE A 82 6.06 -2.11 4.17
N THR A 83 6.38 -3.35 3.78
CA THR A 83 6.70 -4.43 4.72
C THR A 83 7.90 -4.07 5.58
N GLN A 84 8.96 -3.50 4.98
CA GLN A 84 10.13 -3.06 5.74
C GLN A 84 9.79 -1.90 6.69
N LEU A 85 9.00 -0.92 6.23
CA LEU A 85 8.54 0.21 7.04
C LEU A 85 7.78 -0.27 8.29
N CYS A 86 6.83 -1.19 8.12
CA CYS A 86 6.07 -1.76 9.23
C CYS A 86 6.96 -2.53 10.23
N ARG A 87 7.97 -3.26 9.74
CA ARG A 87 8.95 -3.95 10.59
C ARG A 87 9.83 -2.99 11.37
N GLY A 88 10.25 -1.89 10.75
CA GLY A 88 11.09 -0.87 11.40
C GLY A 88 10.39 -0.24 12.59
N ILE A 89 9.12 0.15 12.43
CA ILE A 89 8.32 0.75 13.51
C ILE A 89 8.17 -0.23 14.68
N GLY A 90 7.89 -1.51 14.41
CA GLY A 90 7.75 -2.53 15.46
C GLY A 90 9.05 -2.88 16.20
N ALA A 91 10.21 -2.63 15.60
CA ALA A 91 11.51 -2.90 16.21
C ALA A 91 12.07 -1.72 17.03
N GLU A 92 11.67 -0.48 16.71
CA GLU A 92 12.11 0.71 17.46
C GLU A 92 11.49 0.81 18.86
N ASP A 93 10.30 0.21 19.08
CA ASP A 93 9.64 0.17 20.39
C ASP A 93 10.33 -0.74 21.43
N GLU A 94 11.25 -1.64 21.03
CA GLU A 94 12.01 -2.50 21.95
C GLU A 94 13.20 -1.80 22.63
N PHE A 95 13.56 -0.57 22.23
CA PHE A 95 14.69 0.17 22.80
C PHE A 95 14.29 1.27 23.81
N ILE A 96 13.00 1.36 24.15
CA ILE A 96 12.49 2.26 25.20
C ILE A 96 11.80 1.43 26.30
N THR A 97 12.56 0.54 26.96
CA THR A 97 12.22 0.00 28.29
C THR A 97 13.47 -0.11 29.16
#